data_AF-A0A8H7PST2-F1
#
_entry.id   AF-A0A8H7PST2-F1
#
_cell.length_a   1.000
_cell.length_b   1.000
_cell.length_c   1.000
_cell.angle_alpha   90.00
_cell.angle_beta   90.00
_cell.angle_gamma   90.00
#
_symmetry.space_group_name_H-M   'P 1'
#
loop_
_entity.id
_entity.type
_entity.pdbx_description
1 polymer ?
#
loop_
_entity_poly.entity_id
_entity_poly.type
_entity_poly.pdbx_seq_one_letter_code
_entity_poly.pdbx_strand_id
1 'polypeptide(L)'
;MSSDEATDMILSAQKIGKVIEKVFNGTSLTLAMQDGAQAGQTVPHVHMHIIPRTADDWANNDEIYDELDGKKAATMGGVDSKDRKARTIDEMRVEAEMLRPFFDQQED
;
A
#
# COMPACT_ATOMS: atom_id res chain seq x y z
N MET A 1 15.26 -0.47 13.52
CA MET A 1 14.52 0.80 13.56
C MET A 1 14.71 1.42 14.92
N SER A 2 15.22 2.65 14.99
CA SER A 2 15.27 3.44 16.22
C SER A 2 13.86 3.95 16.58
N SER A 3 13.72 4.54 17.78
CA SER A 3 12.45 5.20 18.17
C SER A 3 12.10 6.36 17.24
N ASP A 4 13.11 7.08 16.75
CA ASP A 4 12.92 8.23 15.85
C ASP A 4 12.44 7.75 14.48
N GLU A 5 13.06 6.70 13.93
CA GLU A 5 12.64 6.09 12.66
C GLU A 5 11.23 5.49 12.75
N ALA A 6 10.87 4.89 13.88
CA ALA A 6 9.52 4.34 14.08
C ALA A 6 8.45 5.45 14.15
N THR A 7 8.78 6.55 14.83
CA THR A 7 7.88 7.70 14.92
C THR A 7 7.69 8.34 13.55
N ASP A 8 8.79 8.59 12.84
CA ASP A 8 8.77 9.17 11.49
C ASP A 8 7.98 8.29 10.50
N MET A 9 8.16 6.97 10.56
CA MET A 9 7.45 6.03 9.69
C MET A 9 5.93 6.07 9.90
N ILE A 10 5.47 6.09 11.15
CA ILE A 10 4.02 6.12 11.45
C ILE A 10 3.40 7.48 11.10
N LEU A 11 4.10 8.59 11.38
CA LEU A 11 3.64 9.93 10.99
C LEU A 11 3.57 10.07 9.47
N SER A 12 4.58 9.57 8.76
CA SER A 12 4.59 9.50 7.31
C SER A 12 3.44 8.66 6.77
N ALA A 13 3.18 7.49 7.34
CA ALA A 13 2.06 6.63 6.95
C ALA A 13 0.71 7.32 7.15
N GLN A 14 0.53 8.08 8.24
CA GLN A 14 -0.67 8.87 8.48
C GLN A 14 -0.85 9.98 7.44
N LYS A 15 0.22 10.73 7.11
CA LYS A 15 0.18 11.78 6.07
C LYS A 15 -0.14 11.21 4.69
N ILE A 16 0.53 10.12 4.32
CA ILE A 16 0.31 9.39 3.07
C ILE A 16 -1.10 8.82 3.01
N GLY A 17 -1.58 8.19 4.08
CA GLY A 17 -2.93 7.65 4.17
C GLY A 17 -4.00 8.67 3.80
N LYS A 18 -3.97 9.87 4.40
CA LYS A 18 -4.95 10.94 4.12
C LYS A 18 -4.98 11.34 2.63
N VAL A 19 -3.80 11.45 2.01
CA VAL A 19 -3.70 11.80 0.58
C VAL A 19 -4.25 10.67 -0.28
N ILE A 20 -3.81 9.43 -0.03
CA ILE A 20 -4.18 8.26 -0.81
C ILE A 20 -5.68 7.98 -0.71
N GLU A 21 -6.26 8.04 0.49
CA GLU A 21 -7.70 7.92 0.70
C GLU A 21 -8.48 8.95 -0.13
N LYS A 22 -8.08 10.23 -0.08
CA LYS A 22 -8.75 11.30 -0.82
C LYS A 22 -8.62 11.16 -2.34
N VAL A 23 -7.40 10.93 -2.84
CA VAL A 23 -7.11 10.91 -4.28
C VAL A 23 -7.79 9.71 -4.96
N PHE A 24 -7.83 8.57 -4.30
CA PHE A 24 -8.44 7.34 -4.83
C PHE A 24 -9.90 7.15 -4.39
N ASN A 25 -10.55 8.20 -3.87
CA ASN A 25 -11.95 8.18 -3.42
C ASN A 25 -12.26 7.04 -2.43
N GLY A 26 -11.29 6.69 -1.58
CA GLY A 26 -11.47 5.79 -0.45
C GLY A 26 -12.32 6.43 0.64
N THR A 27 -12.91 5.58 1.49
CA THR A 27 -13.62 5.97 2.71
C THR A 27 -12.97 5.42 3.98
N SER A 28 -11.97 4.56 3.81
CA SER A 28 -11.20 3.89 4.86
C SER A 28 -9.82 3.52 4.31
N LEU A 29 -8.92 3.08 5.19
CA LEU A 29 -7.57 2.60 4.83
C LEU A 29 -7.27 1.26 5.51
N THR A 30 -6.55 0.39 4.81
CA THR A 30 -5.83 -0.72 5.41
C THR A 30 -4.35 -0.35 5.51
N LEU A 31 -3.81 -0.36 6.73
CA LEU A 31 -2.39 -0.21 7.02
C LEU A 31 -1.85 -1.57 7.48
N ALA A 32 -0.85 -2.12 6.80
CA ALA A 32 -0.29 -3.43 7.13
C ALA A 32 1.24 -3.42 7.10
N MET A 33 1.84 -4.08 8.09
CA MET A 33 3.28 -4.31 8.19
C MET A 33 3.53 -5.79 8.46
N GLN A 34 4.32 -6.44 7.62
CA GLN A 34 4.69 -7.85 7.76
C GLN A 34 6.13 -7.92 8.28
N ASP A 35 6.28 -8.00 9.60
CA ASP A 35 7.59 -8.06 10.26
C ASP A 35 8.11 -9.51 10.32
N GLY A 36 8.96 -9.87 9.35
CA GLY A 36 9.58 -11.18 9.23
C GLY A 36 8.84 -12.17 8.32
N ALA A 37 9.54 -13.23 7.92
CA ALA A 37 9.07 -14.21 6.94
C ALA A 37 7.77 -14.91 7.38
N GLN A 38 7.61 -15.20 8.68
CA GLN A 38 6.41 -15.83 9.23
C GLN A 38 5.17 -14.92 9.19
N ALA A 39 5.37 -13.60 9.10
CA ALA A 39 4.31 -12.63 8.92
C ALA A 39 3.97 -12.38 7.42
N GLY A 40 4.64 -13.08 6.49
CA GLY A 40 4.41 -12.93 5.05
C GLY A 40 5.41 -12.03 4.32
N GLN A 41 6.46 -11.52 5.00
CA GLN A 41 7.45 -10.65 4.37
C GLN A 41 8.20 -11.34 3.23
N THR A 42 8.13 -10.77 2.03
CA THR A 42 8.82 -11.29 0.83
C THR A 42 10.12 -10.54 0.51
N VAL A 43 10.14 -9.21 0.74
CA VAL A 43 11.32 -8.36 0.56
C VAL A 43 11.94 -8.04 1.93
N PRO A 44 13.22 -8.35 2.19
CA PRO A 44 13.85 -8.18 3.50
C PRO A 44 14.25 -6.72 3.76
N HIS A 45 13.24 -5.84 3.78
CA HIS A 45 13.33 -4.43 4.13
C HIS A 45 12.01 -4.04 4.81
N VAL A 46 12.07 -3.24 5.88
CA VAL A 46 10.84 -2.81 6.57
C VAL A 46 10.05 -1.88 5.64
N HIS A 47 8.79 -2.21 5.40
CA HIS A 47 7.86 -1.42 4.61
C HIS A 47 6.44 -1.59 5.16
N MET A 48 5.57 -0.63 4.84
CA MET A 48 4.16 -0.66 5.21
C MET A 48 3.31 -0.51 3.95
N HIS A 49 2.29 -1.35 3.83
CA HIS A 49 1.25 -1.22 2.83
C HIS A 49 0.24 -0.18 3.30
N ILE A 50 -0.12 0.76 2.41
CA ILE A 50 -1.17 1.75 2.62
C ILE A 50 -2.16 1.58 1.48
N ILE A 51 -3.33 1.01 1.78
CA ILE A 51 -4.31 0.60 0.76
C ILE A 51 -5.62 1.35 1.01
N PRO A 52 -6.06 2.23 0.09
CA PRO A 52 -7.36 2.87 0.17
C PRO A 52 -8.47 1.84 0.00
N ARG A 53 -9.53 1.96 0.80
CA ARG A 53 -10.66 1.03 0.84
C ARG A 53 -11.97 1.74 0.54
N THR A 54 -12.90 1.03 -0.08
CA THR A 54 -14.30 1.47 -0.28
C THR A 54 -15.27 0.38 0.19
N ALA A 55 -16.54 0.71 0.41
CA ALA A 55 -17.51 -0.19 1.05
C ALA A 55 -17.69 -1.56 0.35
N ASP A 56 -17.52 -1.61 -0.97
CA ASP A 56 -17.79 -2.78 -1.80
C ASP A 56 -16.57 -3.24 -2.61
N ASP A 57 -15.37 -2.88 -2.14
CA ASP A 57 -14.16 -3.26 -2.84
C ASP A 57 -13.94 -4.79 -2.78
N TRP A 58 -14.17 -5.40 -1.61
CA TRP A 58 -13.96 -6.83 -1.34
C TRP A 58 -15.27 -7.46 -0.86
N ALA A 59 -15.59 -8.67 -1.34
CA ALA A 59 -16.77 -9.41 -0.88
C ALA A 59 -16.64 -9.84 0.59
N ASN A 60 -15.42 -10.24 0.99
CA ASN A 60 -15.05 -10.48 2.38
C ASN A 60 -13.77 -9.71 2.71
N ASN A 61 -13.81 -8.89 3.76
CA ASN A 61 -12.68 -8.01 4.09
C ASN A 61 -11.36 -8.74 4.32
N ASP A 62 -11.39 -9.97 4.84
CA ASP A 62 -10.19 -10.74 5.14
C ASP A 62 -9.50 -11.31 3.89
N GLU A 63 -10.15 -11.28 2.72
CA GLU A 63 -9.53 -11.73 1.46
C GLU A 63 -8.35 -10.83 1.03
N ILE A 64 -8.25 -9.62 1.59
CA ILE A 64 -7.10 -8.72 1.35
C ILE A 64 -5.79 -9.32 1.88
N TYR A 65 -5.82 -10.14 2.93
CA TYR A 65 -4.62 -10.73 3.53
C TYR A 65 -4.00 -11.80 2.63
N ASP A 66 -4.84 -12.59 1.95
CA ASP A 66 -4.37 -13.55 0.95
C ASP A 66 -3.64 -12.87 -0.21
N GLU A 67 -4.13 -11.69 -0.61
CA GLU A 67 -3.56 -10.89 -1.69
C GLU A 67 -2.23 -10.25 -1.26
N LEU A 68 -2.20 -9.67 -0.05
CA LEU A 68 -0.99 -9.10 0.56
C LEU A 68 0.13 -10.12 0.74
N ASP A 69 -0.19 -11.37 1.05
CA ASP A 69 0.78 -12.45 1.20
C ASP A 69 1.46 -12.86 -0.12
N GLY A 70 0.98 -12.40 -1.29
CA GLY A 70 1.57 -12.66 -2.61
C GLY A 70 1.58 -14.13 -3.06
N LYS A 71 1.06 -15.05 -2.24
CA LYS A 71 1.03 -16.50 -2.49
C LYS A 71 0.26 -16.87 -3.76
N LYS A 72 -0.77 -16.09 -4.12
CA LYS A 72 -1.58 -16.30 -5.33
C LYS A 72 -0.91 -15.78 -6.61
N ALA A 73 -0.06 -14.75 -6.53
CA ALA A 73 0.62 -14.15 -7.69
C ALA A 73 1.82 -14.97 -8.18
N ALA A 74 2.66 -15.45 -7.26
CA ALA A 74 3.89 -16.17 -7.58
C ALA A 74 3.64 -17.47 -8.36
N THR A 75 2.47 -18.09 -8.19
CA THR A 75 2.09 -19.33 -8.88
C THR A 75 1.46 -19.11 -10.26
N MET A 76 1.07 -17.87 -10.61
CA MET A 76 0.21 -17.61 -11.78
C MET A 76 0.71 -16.49 -12.71
N GLY A 77 1.92 -15.96 -12.48
CA GLY A 77 2.60 -15.05 -13.40
C GLY A 77 2.03 -13.62 -13.46
N GLY A 78 1.12 -13.28 -12.55
CA GLY A 78 0.57 -11.94 -12.36
C GLY A 78 1.27 -11.15 -11.26
N VAL A 79 0.91 -9.88 -11.09
CA VAL A 79 1.34 -9.04 -9.97
C VAL A 79 0.19 -8.95 -8.97
N ASP A 80 0.36 -9.58 -7.82
CA ASP A 80 -0.61 -9.71 -6.72
C ASP A 80 -1.88 -10.51 -7.09
N SER A 81 -2.48 -10.28 -8.26
CA SER A 81 -3.64 -11.03 -8.80
C SER A 81 -3.35 -11.66 -10.17
N LYS A 82 -4.15 -12.65 -10.59
CA LYS A 82 -3.99 -13.33 -11.90
C LYS A 82 -4.18 -12.41 -13.09
N ASP A 83 -5.09 -11.45 -12.96
CA ASP A 83 -5.56 -10.60 -14.07
C ASP A 83 -4.83 -9.25 -14.11
N ARG A 84 -4.12 -8.90 -13.03
CA ARG A 84 -3.36 -7.66 -12.94
C ARG A 84 -2.00 -7.80 -13.63
N LYS A 85 -1.83 -7.04 -14.72
CA LYS A 85 -0.54 -6.87 -15.37
C LYS A 85 0.36 -5.95 -14.54
N ALA A 86 1.66 -6.25 -14.54
CA ALA A 86 2.65 -5.33 -14.00
C ALA A 86 2.55 -3.98 -14.70
N ARG A 87 2.53 -2.91 -13.92
CA ARG A 87 2.61 -1.54 -14.46
C ARG A 87 4.02 -1.28 -14.97
N THR A 88 4.12 -0.47 -16.00
CA THR A 88 5.40 0.03 -16.52
C THR A 88 5.98 1.09 -15.58
N ILE A 89 7.30 1.30 -15.68
CA ILE A 89 7.99 2.34 -14.91
C ILE A 89 7.41 3.73 -15.23
N ASP A 90 7.04 3.98 -16.49
CA ASP A 90 6.44 5.25 -16.90
C ASP A 90 5.07 5.48 -16.28
N GLU A 91 4.20 4.46 -16.23
CA GLU A 91 2.90 4.58 -15.54
C GLU A 91 3.08 4.87 -14.05
N MET A 92 4.03 4.20 -13.38
CA MET A 92 4.34 4.44 -11.97
C MET A 92 4.91 5.85 -11.74
N ARG A 93 5.76 6.33 -12.65
CA ARG A 93 6.31 7.69 -12.60
C ARG A 93 5.22 8.75 -12.75
N VAL A 94 4.32 8.58 -13.72
CA VAL A 94 3.19 9.50 -13.96
C VAL A 94 2.26 9.56 -12.74
N GLU A 95 1.95 8.41 -12.14
CA GLU A 95 1.15 8.37 -10.90
C GLU A 95 1.86 9.10 -9.75
N ALA A 96 3.16 8.86 -9.56
CA ALA A 96 3.93 9.53 -8.52
C ALA A 96 3.99 11.06 -8.75
N GLU A 97 4.19 11.51 -9.99
CA GLU A 97 4.16 12.93 -10.37
C GLU A 97 2.79 13.56 -10.12
N MET A 98 1.71 12.83 -10.39
CA MET A 98 0.34 13.26 -10.09
C MET A 98 0.09 13.39 -8.58
N LEU A 99 0.64 12.49 -7.77
CA LEU A 99 0.45 12.49 -6.31
C LEU A 99 1.24 13.58 -5.58
N ARG A 100 2.42 13.97 -6.08
CA ARG A 100 3.32 14.94 -5.42
C ARG A 100 2.65 16.23 -4.93
N PRO A 101 1.84 16.95 -5.75
CA PRO A 101 1.26 18.23 -5.35
C PRO A 101 0.29 18.15 -4.17
N PHE A 102 -0.27 16.97 -3.87
CA PHE A 102 -1.18 16.79 -2.74
C PHE A 102 -0.46 16.78 -1.38
N PHE A 103 0.85 16.54 -1.37
CA PHE A 103 1.66 16.53 -0.15
C PHE A 103 2.16 17.91 0.27
N ASP A 104 2.29 18.83 -0.70
CA ASP A 104 2.66 20.23 -0.46
C ASP A 104 1.48 21.03 0.11
N GLN A 105 0.25 20.55 -0.08
CA GLN A 105 -0.99 21.18 0.41
C GLN A 105 -1.38 20.74 1.83
N GLN A 106 -0.64 19.79 2.41
CA GLN A 106 -0.77 19.38 3.81
C GLN A 106 0.45 19.88 4.59
N GLU A 107 0.49 21.19 4.83
CA GLU A 107 1.19 21.77 5.97
C GLU A 107 0.22 21.72 7.17
N ASP A 108 0.73 21.30 8.33
CA ASP A 108 -0.04 21.08 9.56
C ASP A 108 -0.74 22.34 10.09
#